data_AF-A0AAT9WLM8-F1
#
_entry.id   AF-A0AAT9WLM8-F1
#
_cell.length_a   1.000
_cell.length_b   1.000
_cell.length_c   1.000
_cell.angle_alpha   90.00
_cell.angle_beta   90.00
_cell.angle_gamma   90.00
#
_symmetry.space_group_name_H-M   'P 1'
#
loop_
_entity.id
_entity.type
_entity.pdbx_description
1 polymer ?
#
loop_
_entity_poly.entity_id
_entity_poly.type
_entity_poly.pdbx_seq_one_letter_code
_entity_poly.pdbx_strand_id
1 'polypeptide(L)'
;MKAENTAVKPSTANGAFSALVFAVLGWAVLETQLFGAPAGLKAHLLASAMGLSIAAIALWRCRRMWPLFADSAPGIQGGARTRFDRNDAAGAAALLAAGCGLGFSASAGSVVLIVFCVVAFGSAPWPKIGFCRRHLYGACTVLGAGAAPVLMAKQGTQHPLFYLLCAWMLWSAALLALLVTWKQGAAPQSPPGPPAVREFPQPADHLPEHQ
;
A
#
# COMPACT_ATOMS: atom_id res chain seq x y z
N MET A 1 -40.70 4.53 -14.13
CA MET A 1 -39.53 5.12 -13.43
C MET A 1 -38.61 3.98 -13.00
N LYS A 2 -37.51 3.76 -13.72
CA LYS A 2 -36.51 2.75 -13.36
C LYS A 2 -35.64 3.34 -12.26
N ALA A 3 -35.63 2.72 -11.09
CA ALA A 3 -34.70 3.04 -10.03
C ALA A 3 -33.27 2.82 -10.55
N GLU A 4 -32.56 3.92 -10.75
CA GLU A 4 -31.15 3.93 -11.05
C GLU A 4 -30.43 3.44 -9.79
N ASN A 5 -30.13 2.14 -9.75
CA ASN A 5 -29.22 1.56 -8.78
C ASN A 5 -27.82 2.13 -9.06
N THR A 6 -27.55 3.35 -8.59
CA THR A 6 -26.20 3.87 -8.41
C THR A 6 -25.57 3.12 -7.26
N ALA A 7 -25.25 1.84 -7.50
CA ALA A 7 -24.31 1.10 -6.69
C ALA A 7 -22.99 1.86 -6.78
N VAL A 8 -22.75 2.73 -5.80
CA VAL A 8 -21.46 3.39 -5.61
C VAL A 8 -20.44 2.28 -5.46
N LYS A 9 -19.74 1.95 -6.56
CA LYS A 9 -18.59 1.05 -6.51
C LYS A 9 -17.61 1.71 -5.54
N PRO A 10 -17.28 1.08 -4.41
CA PRO A 10 -16.29 1.65 -3.53
C PRO A 10 -14.97 1.67 -4.31
N SER A 11 -14.56 2.85 -4.74
CA SER A 11 -13.26 3.10 -5.36
C SER A 11 -12.20 3.00 -4.26
N THR A 12 -11.91 1.77 -3.81
CA THR A 12 -10.94 1.45 -2.76
C THR A 12 -9.54 1.31 -3.34
N ALA A 13 -9.12 2.28 -4.16
CA ALA A 13 -7.70 2.52 -4.37
C ALA A 13 -7.15 3.12 -3.06
N ASN A 14 -6.85 2.26 -2.08
CA ASN A 14 -6.24 2.70 -0.84
C ASN A 14 -4.78 3.10 -1.11
N GLY A 15 -4.59 4.39 -1.39
CA GLY A 15 -3.27 4.98 -1.65
C GLY A 15 -2.34 5.01 -0.44
N ALA A 16 -2.79 4.62 0.76
CA ALA A 16 -1.96 4.64 1.97
C ALA A 16 -0.77 3.69 1.87
N PHE A 17 -0.92 2.54 1.20
CA PHE A 17 0.20 1.62 0.98
C PHE A 17 1.23 2.21 -0.01
N SER A 18 0.76 2.78 -1.12
CA SER A 18 1.64 3.49 -2.06
C SER A 18 2.37 4.64 -1.34
N ALA A 19 1.67 5.40 -0.50
CA ALA A 19 2.27 6.47 0.29
C ALA A 19 3.37 5.95 1.23
N LEU A 20 3.14 4.82 1.90
CA LEU A 20 4.13 4.18 2.75
C LEU A 20 5.36 3.75 1.95
N VAL A 21 5.15 3.10 0.80
CA VAL A 21 6.22 2.65 -0.10
C VAL A 21 7.05 3.85 -0.59
N PHE A 22 6.40 4.91 -1.07
CA PHE A 22 7.11 6.10 -1.55
C PHE A 22 7.84 6.83 -0.43
N ALA A 23 7.27 6.90 0.78
CA ALA A 23 7.93 7.51 1.94
C ALA A 23 9.22 6.78 2.32
N VAL A 24 9.14 5.44 2.42
CA VAL A 24 10.29 4.58 2.76
C VAL A 24 11.31 4.57 1.63
N LEU A 25 10.89 4.52 0.37
CA LEU A 25 11.80 4.55 -0.77
C LEU A 25 12.51 5.91 -0.89
N GLY A 26 11.79 7.02 -0.72
CA GLY A 26 12.38 8.36 -0.72
C GLY A 26 13.41 8.54 0.40
N TRP A 27 13.12 8.00 1.58
CA TRP A 27 14.08 7.92 2.68
C TRP A 27 15.31 7.08 2.30
N ALA A 28 15.11 5.86 1.80
CA ALA A 28 16.20 4.96 1.45
C ALA A 28 17.12 5.55 0.36
N VAL A 29 16.54 6.17 -0.67
CA VAL A 29 17.27 6.88 -1.73
C VAL A 29 18.16 7.97 -1.14
N LEU A 30 17.64 8.77 -0.21
CA LEU A 30 18.43 9.83 0.43
C LEU A 30 19.53 9.27 1.36
N GLU A 31 19.22 8.24 2.16
CA GLU A 31 20.19 7.59 3.03
C GLU A 31 21.34 6.95 2.24
N THR A 32 21.05 6.28 1.12
CA THR A 32 22.11 5.72 0.25
C THR A 32 23.06 6.81 -0.25
N GLN A 33 22.56 8.01 -0.53
CA GLN A 33 23.41 9.14 -0.90
C GLN A 33 24.26 9.62 0.28
N LEU A 34 23.70 9.71 1.49
CA LEU A 34 24.42 10.16 2.68
C LEU A 34 25.54 9.19 3.10
N PHE A 35 25.31 7.88 2.96
CA PHE A 35 26.35 6.87 3.17
C PHE A 35 27.53 7.03 2.19
N GLY A 36 27.26 7.52 0.96
CA GLY A 36 28.31 7.78 -0.02
C GLY A 36 29.06 9.11 0.18
N ALA A 37 28.50 10.04 0.96
CA ALA A 37 28.96 11.43 1.07
C ALA A 37 29.63 11.79 2.42
N PRO A 38 30.37 10.84 3.02
CA PRO A 38 30.70 10.78 4.47
C PRO A 38 29.93 11.75 5.38
N ALA A 39 28.59 11.65 5.38
CA ALA A 39 27.77 12.60 6.11
C ALA A 39 27.84 12.37 7.62
N GLY A 40 27.82 13.45 8.41
CA GLY A 40 27.76 13.33 9.87
C GLY A 40 26.41 12.80 10.36
N LEU A 41 26.36 12.21 11.56
CA LEU A 41 25.14 11.66 12.18
C LEU A 41 23.93 12.61 12.14
N LYS A 42 24.16 13.92 12.31
CA LYS A 42 23.11 14.95 12.25
C LYS A 42 22.38 14.98 10.90
N ALA A 43 23.09 14.76 9.80
CA ALA A 43 22.50 14.75 8.46
C ALA A 43 21.61 13.52 8.26
N HIS A 44 22.07 12.34 8.71
CA HIS A 44 21.27 11.11 8.72
C HIS A 44 19.99 11.28 9.58
N LEU A 45 20.11 11.86 10.78
CA LEU A 45 18.95 12.12 11.64
C LEU A 45 17.95 13.08 10.98
N LEU A 46 18.42 14.14 10.30
CA LEU A 46 17.56 15.09 9.61
C LEU A 46 16.84 14.44 8.42
N ALA A 47 17.55 13.67 7.60
CA ALA A 47 16.99 12.92 6.48
C ALA A 47 15.95 11.89 6.95
N SER A 48 16.28 11.17 8.03
CA SER A 48 15.41 10.20 8.67
C SER A 48 14.16 10.85 9.28
N ALA A 49 14.25 12.03 9.88
CA ALA A 49 13.11 12.70 10.48
C ALA A 49 11.97 12.94 9.48
N MET A 50 12.30 13.40 8.26
CA MET A 50 11.28 13.69 7.24
C MET A 50 10.70 12.42 6.62
N GLY A 51 11.56 11.47 6.24
CA GLY A 51 11.11 10.21 5.65
C GLY A 51 10.27 9.36 6.62
N LEU A 52 10.74 9.21 7.87
CA LEU A 52 10.07 8.40 8.88
C LEU A 52 8.78 9.04 9.38
N SER A 53 8.66 10.37 9.43
CA SER A 53 7.40 11.01 9.84
C SER A 53 6.30 10.78 8.80
N ILE A 54 6.59 10.93 7.50
CA ILE A 54 5.63 10.60 6.43
C ILE A 54 5.28 9.10 6.46
N ALA A 55 6.29 8.23 6.62
CA ALA A 55 6.09 6.78 6.72
C ALA A 55 5.26 6.40 7.95
N ALA A 56 5.47 7.03 9.11
CA ALA A 56 4.70 6.78 10.32
C ALA A 56 3.23 7.17 10.15
N ILE A 57 2.95 8.32 9.52
CA ILE A 57 1.59 8.76 9.19
C ILE A 57 0.94 7.79 8.20
N ALA A 58 1.67 7.38 7.16
CA ALA A 58 1.19 6.43 6.17
C ALA A 58 0.92 5.04 6.76
N LEU A 59 1.78 4.58 7.67
CA LEU A 59 1.61 3.32 8.38
C LEU A 59 0.40 3.38 9.34
N TRP A 60 0.24 4.47 10.09
CA TRP A 60 -0.92 4.68 10.93
C TRP A 60 -2.22 4.69 10.10
N ARG A 61 -2.21 5.34 8.93
CA ARG A 61 -3.33 5.30 7.97
C ARG A 61 -3.58 3.90 7.42
N CYS A 62 -2.55 3.16 7.05
CA CYS A 62 -2.66 1.76 6.63
C CYS A 62 -3.34 0.97 7.74
N ARG A 63 -2.88 1.07 8.99
CA ARG A 63 -3.48 0.33 10.12
C ARG A 63 -4.95 0.62 10.37
N ARG A 64 -5.44 1.82 10.04
CA ARG A 64 -6.87 2.16 10.20
C ARG A 64 -7.76 1.70 9.04
N MET A 65 -7.23 1.66 7.82
CA MET A 65 -8.02 1.42 6.61
C MET A 65 -7.74 0.07 5.96
N TRP A 66 -6.74 -0.69 6.44
CA TRP A 66 -6.45 -2.01 5.87
C TRP A 66 -7.51 -3.01 6.32
N PRO A 67 -8.05 -3.84 5.39
CA PRO A 67 -9.11 -4.80 5.71
C PRO A 67 -8.77 -5.71 6.91
N LEU A 68 -7.51 -6.14 7.03
CA LEU A 68 -7.04 -7.01 8.10
C LEU A 68 -7.15 -6.40 9.51
N PHE A 69 -7.11 -5.07 9.61
CA PHE A 69 -7.18 -4.36 10.90
C PHE A 69 -8.57 -3.76 11.16
N ALA A 70 -9.34 -3.49 10.09
CA ALA A 70 -10.68 -2.92 10.17
C ALA A 70 -11.73 -3.94 10.66
N ASP A 71 -11.60 -5.23 10.31
CA ASP A 71 -12.55 -6.29 10.69
C ASP A 71 -12.33 -6.83 12.13
N SER A 72 -11.75 -6.02 13.03
CA SER A 72 -11.58 -6.36 14.44
C SER A 72 -12.91 -6.26 15.21
N ALA A 73 -13.96 -6.91 14.73
CA ALA A 73 -15.18 -7.16 15.51
C ALA A 73 -14.84 -8.19 16.61
N PRO A 74 -15.29 -8.00 17.86
CA PRO A 74 -15.03 -8.92 18.96
C PRO A 74 -15.82 -10.22 18.72
N GLY A 75 -15.20 -11.20 18.04
CA GLY A 75 -15.82 -12.50 17.82
C GLY A 75 -15.39 -13.23 16.55
N ILE A 76 -14.82 -12.53 15.57
CA ILE A 76 -14.24 -13.16 14.38
C ILE A 76 -12.77 -12.73 14.30
N GLN A 77 -11.91 -13.43 15.04
CA GLN A 77 -10.48 -13.43 14.74
C GLN A 77 -10.28 -14.11 13.38
N GLY A 78 -10.55 -13.38 12.30
CA GLY A 78 -9.95 -13.64 11.00
C GLY A 78 -8.46 -13.37 11.12
N GLY A 79 -7.76 -14.27 11.82
CA GLY A 79 -6.36 -14.11 12.18
C GLY A 79 -5.56 -13.74 10.95
N ALA A 80 -4.67 -12.76 11.10
CA ALA A 80 -3.51 -12.65 10.25
C ALA A 80 -2.96 -14.08 10.08
N ARG A 81 -3.12 -14.69 8.90
CA ARG A 81 -2.58 -16.02 8.65
C ARG A 81 -1.08 -15.86 8.73
N THR A 82 -0.50 -16.22 9.87
CA THR A 82 0.95 -16.22 10.12
C THR A 82 1.67 -17.21 9.21
N ARG A 83 0.93 -18.14 8.62
CA ARG A 83 1.46 -19.17 7.73
C ARG A 83 1.48 -18.67 6.28
N PHE A 84 2.70 -18.55 5.74
CA PHE A 84 2.96 -18.31 4.32
C PHE A 84 2.50 -19.54 3.50
N ASP A 85 1.70 -19.32 2.47
CA ASP A 85 1.17 -20.38 1.61
C ASP A 85 1.82 -20.33 0.21
N ARG A 86 1.72 -21.40 -0.58
CA ARG A 86 2.25 -21.47 -1.96
C ARG A 86 1.65 -20.37 -2.85
N ASN A 87 0.41 -19.98 -2.59
CA ASN A 87 -0.27 -18.88 -3.28
C ASN A 87 0.27 -17.48 -2.90
N ASP A 88 1.01 -17.36 -1.79
CA ASP A 88 1.67 -16.12 -1.38
C ASP A 88 3.01 -15.92 -2.10
N ALA A 89 3.66 -17.00 -2.56
CA ALA A 89 4.95 -16.95 -3.25
C ALA A 89 4.89 -16.11 -4.54
N ALA A 90 3.83 -16.24 -5.35
CA ALA A 90 3.67 -15.47 -6.56
C ALA A 90 3.50 -13.96 -6.27
N GLY A 91 2.73 -13.63 -5.23
CA GLY A 91 2.54 -12.24 -4.80
C GLY A 91 3.82 -11.61 -4.22
N ALA A 92 4.56 -12.38 -3.42
CA ALA A 92 5.87 -11.98 -2.91
C ALA A 92 6.89 -11.79 -4.05
N ALA A 93 6.98 -12.73 -5.01
CA ALA A 93 7.87 -12.62 -6.15
C ALA A 93 7.54 -11.39 -7.02
N ALA A 94 6.25 -11.12 -7.25
CA ALA A 94 5.80 -9.93 -7.97
C ALA A 94 6.20 -8.64 -7.23
N LEU A 95 6.03 -8.58 -5.90
CA LEU A 95 6.47 -7.44 -5.10
C LEU A 95 7.99 -7.27 -5.08
N LEU A 96 8.74 -8.36 -5.06
CA LEU A 96 10.19 -8.34 -5.13
C LEU A 96 10.63 -7.74 -6.47
N ALA A 97 10.06 -8.22 -7.58
CA ALA A 97 10.31 -7.68 -8.91
C ALA A 97 9.90 -6.20 -9.03
N ALA A 98 8.78 -5.81 -8.42
CA ALA A 98 8.32 -4.44 -8.38
C ALA A 98 9.28 -3.55 -7.56
N GLY A 99 9.80 -4.05 -6.43
CA GLY A 99 10.86 -3.43 -5.66
C GLY A 99 12.15 -3.25 -6.47
N CYS A 100 12.60 -4.28 -7.19
CA CYS A 100 13.74 -4.19 -8.10
C CYS A 100 13.51 -3.11 -9.17
N GLY A 101 12.32 -3.05 -9.77
CA GLY A 101 11.95 -2.04 -10.76
C GLY A 101 11.97 -0.62 -10.21
N LEU A 102 11.53 -0.43 -8.96
CA LEU A 102 11.63 0.86 -8.25
C LEU A 102 13.08 1.26 -8.01
N GLY A 103 13.90 0.35 -7.47
CA GLY A 103 15.33 0.59 -7.25
C GLY A 103 16.08 0.86 -8.56
N PHE A 104 15.71 0.16 -9.64
CA PHE A 104 16.27 0.38 -10.97
C PHE A 104 15.89 1.77 -11.49
N SER A 105 14.63 2.17 -11.37
CA SER A 105 14.16 3.48 -11.86
C SER A 105 14.84 4.63 -11.13
N ALA A 106 15.01 4.50 -9.81
CA ALA A 106 15.74 5.47 -9.00
C ALA A 106 17.25 5.49 -9.31
N SER A 107 17.86 4.36 -9.66
CA SER A 107 19.30 4.30 -10.01
C SER A 107 19.60 4.58 -11.49
N ALA A 108 18.60 4.54 -12.37
CA ALA A 108 18.76 4.77 -13.80
C ALA A 108 18.94 6.25 -14.18
N GLY A 109 18.64 7.20 -13.29
CA GLY A 109 18.80 8.63 -13.60
C GLY A 109 17.67 9.25 -14.38
N SER A 110 16.55 8.53 -14.52
CA SER A 110 15.44 8.96 -15.36
C SER A 110 14.25 9.38 -14.51
N VAL A 111 14.00 10.69 -14.47
CA VAL A 111 12.79 11.27 -13.87
C VAL A 111 11.53 10.67 -14.49
N VAL A 112 11.55 10.41 -15.80
CA VAL A 112 10.41 9.82 -16.52
C VAL A 112 10.09 8.42 -15.99
N LEU A 113 11.11 7.58 -15.76
CA LEU A 113 10.90 6.24 -15.19
C LEU A 113 10.33 6.32 -13.78
N ILE A 114 10.82 7.26 -12.97
CA ILE A 114 10.30 7.47 -11.61
C ILE A 114 8.84 7.89 -11.64
N VAL A 115 8.47 8.86 -12.48
CA VAL A 115 7.07 9.29 -12.63
C VAL A 115 6.20 8.13 -13.08
N PHE A 116 6.64 7.35 -14.07
CA PHE A 116 5.91 6.17 -14.52
C PHE A 116 5.70 5.15 -13.39
N CYS A 117 6.75 4.86 -12.61
CA CYS A 117 6.64 4.00 -11.44
C CYS A 117 5.69 4.55 -10.38
N VAL A 118 5.75 5.85 -10.08
CA VAL A 118 4.86 6.51 -9.12
C VAL A 118 3.39 6.38 -9.56
N VAL A 119 3.10 6.61 -10.85
CA VAL A 119 1.75 6.45 -11.40
C VAL A 119 1.30 4.99 -11.34
N ALA A 120 2.16 4.06 -11.79
CA ALA A 120 1.85 2.63 -11.78
C ALA A 120 1.57 2.13 -10.35
N PHE A 121 2.44 2.44 -9.39
CA PHE A 121 2.27 2.06 -7.98
C PHE A 121 1.12 2.79 -7.30
N GLY A 122 0.87 4.05 -7.66
CA GLY A 122 -0.26 4.83 -7.14
C GLY A 122 -1.61 4.30 -7.61
N SER A 123 -1.67 3.74 -8.82
CA SER A 123 -2.89 3.19 -9.43
C SER A 123 -3.17 1.73 -9.05
N ALA A 124 -2.18 1.02 -8.51
CA ALA A 124 -2.30 -0.39 -8.18
C ALA A 124 -3.32 -0.63 -7.04
N PRO A 125 -4.25 -1.58 -7.19
CA PRO A 125 -5.25 -1.89 -6.18
C PRO A 125 -4.67 -2.80 -5.08
N TRP A 126 -3.71 -2.31 -4.30
CA TRP A 126 -2.99 -3.07 -3.26
C TRP A 126 -3.88 -3.89 -2.31
N PRO A 127 -5.04 -3.39 -1.83
CA PRO A 127 -5.91 -4.17 -0.95
C PRO A 127 -6.55 -5.39 -1.63
N LYS A 128 -6.60 -5.43 -2.96
CA LYS A 128 -7.12 -6.58 -3.73
C LYS A 128 -6.08 -7.66 -3.94
N ILE A 129 -4.78 -7.33 -3.80
CA ILE A 129 -3.70 -8.29 -3.92
C ILE A 129 -3.65 -9.13 -2.64
N GLY A 130 -3.88 -10.44 -2.78
CA GLY A 130 -4.03 -11.35 -1.65
C GLY A 130 -2.85 -11.35 -0.66
N PHE A 131 -1.63 -11.20 -1.16
CA PHE A 131 -0.43 -11.10 -0.32
C PHE A 131 -0.38 -9.78 0.45
N CYS A 132 -0.51 -8.62 -0.21
CA CYS A 132 -0.50 -7.31 0.44
C CYS A 132 -1.63 -7.17 1.46
N ARG A 133 -2.82 -7.71 1.15
CA ARG A 133 -3.97 -7.72 2.05
C ARG A 133 -3.68 -8.48 3.35
N ARG A 134 -2.99 -9.63 3.26
CA ARG A 134 -2.72 -10.53 4.39
C ARG A 134 -1.46 -10.17 5.17
N HIS A 135 -0.45 -9.64 4.48
CA HIS A 135 0.91 -9.47 4.99
C HIS A 135 1.40 -8.04 4.75
N LEU A 136 0.80 -7.03 5.41
CA LEU A 136 1.19 -5.63 5.20
C LEU A 136 2.70 -5.40 5.42
N TYR A 137 3.22 -5.87 6.56
CA TYR A 137 4.63 -5.75 6.90
C TYR A 137 5.50 -6.61 5.98
N GLY A 138 5.07 -7.84 5.67
CA GLY A 138 5.75 -8.73 4.73
C GLY A 138 5.84 -8.15 3.32
N ALA A 139 4.81 -7.43 2.86
CA ALA A 139 4.81 -6.74 1.58
C ALA A 139 5.83 -5.59 1.56
N CYS A 140 5.92 -4.81 2.64
CA CYS A 140 6.93 -3.75 2.76
C CYS A 140 8.35 -4.32 2.78
N THR A 141 8.59 -5.40 3.52
CA THR A 141 9.93 -6.02 3.61
C THR A 141 10.35 -6.64 2.29
N VAL A 142 9.47 -7.37 1.60
CA VAL A 142 9.80 -7.98 0.29
C VAL A 142 10.06 -6.92 -0.77
N LEU A 143 9.25 -5.86 -0.82
CA LEU A 143 9.47 -4.75 -1.74
C LEU A 143 10.80 -4.03 -1.43
N GLY A 144 11.08 -3.77 -0.15
CA GLY A 144 12.34 -3.19 0.30
C GLY A 144 13.55 -4.08 -0.04
N ALA A 145 13.42 -5.39 0.14
CA ALA A 145 14.45 -6.38 -0.21
C ALA A 145 14.75 -6.42 -1.72
N GLY A 146 13.78 -6.08 -2.57
CA GLY A 146 14.01 -5.93 -4.01
C GLY A 146 14.67 -4.58 -4.36
N ALA A 147 14.23 -3.49 -3.74
CA ALA A 147 14.72 -2.14 -4.07
C ALA A 147 16.14 -1.86 -3.54
N ALA A 148 16.43 -2.25 -2.30
CA ALA A 148 17.66 -1.87 -1.61
C ALA A 148 18.94 -2.37 -2.29
N PRO A 149 19.06 -3.66 -2.71
CA PRO A 149 20.26 -4.14 -3.38
C PRO A 149 20.54 -3.40 -4.69
N VAL A 150 19.48 -3.07 -5.45
CA VAL A 150 19.61 -2.35 -6.73
C VAL A 150 20.08 -0.92 -6.51
N LEU A 151 19.56 -0.24 -5.50
CA LEU A 151 20.00 1.11 -5.12
C LEU A 151 21.48 1.12 -4.71
N MET A 152 21.89 0.15 -3.88
CA MET A 152 23.27 0.06 -3.39
C MET A 152 24.26 -0.33 -4.51
N ALA A 153 23.87 -1.21 -5.43
CA ALA A 153 24.76 -1.68 -6.51
C ALA A 153 25.19 -0.58 -7.50
N LYS A 154 24.43 0.52 -7.61
CA LYS A 154 24.71 1.64 -8.53
C LYS A 154 25.05 2.96 -7.84
N GLN A 155 25.34 2.91 -6.54
CA GLN A 155 25.71 4.08 -5.76
C GLN A 155 26.95 4.76 -6.35
N GLY A 156 26.88 6.07 -6.59
CA GLY A 156 28.00 6.88 -7.11
C GLY A 156 28.04 7.07 -8.63
N THR A 157 27.12 6.46 -9.38
CA THR A 157 27.04 6.70 -10.85
C THR A 157 26.34 8.00 -11.23
N GLN A 158 25.62 8.63 -10.29
CA GLN A 158 24.74 9.76 -10.58
C GLN A 158 25.09 10.99 -9.76
N HIS A 159 24.69 12.15 -10.27
CA HIS A 159 24.91 13.42 -9.60
C HIS A 159 24.15 13.46 -8.25
N PRO A 160 24.75 13.94 -7.14
CA PRO A 160 24.13 13.96 -5.82
C PRO A 160 22.75 14.63 -5.79
N LEU A 161 22.58 15.72 -6.56
CA LEU A 161 21.31 16.44 -6.67
C LEU A 161 20.18 15.60 -7.27
N PHE A 162 20.49 14.60 -8.08
CA PHE A 162 19.49 13.70 -8.67
C PHE A 162 18.81 12.87 -7.58
N TYR A 163 19.56 12.27 -6.67
CA TYR A 163 19.00 11.50 -5.55
C TYR A 163 18.13 12.35 -4.63
N LEU A 164 18.55 13.60 -4.38
CA LEU A 164 17.74 14.55 -3.62
C LEU A 164 16.41 14.87 -4.33
N LEU A 165 16.45 15.13 -5.63
CA LEU A 165 15.25 15.36 -6.45
C LEU A 165 14.32 14.13 -6.43
N CYS A 166 14.88 12.92 -6.56
CA CYS A 166 14.12 11.67 -6.51
C CYS A 166 13.42 11.47 -5.15
N ALA A 167 14.15 11.67 -4.06
CA ALA A 167 13.60 11.59 -2.70
C ALA A 167 12.46 12.59 -2.53
N TRP A 168 12.65 13.84 -2.99
CA TRP A 168 11.60 14.86 -2.96
C TRP A 168 10.36 14.48 -3.77
N MET A 169 10.52 13.99 -4.99
CA MET A 169 9.40 13.54 -5.82
C MET A 169 8.61 12.41 -5.17
N LEU A 170 9.31 11.44 -4.58
CA LEU A 170 8.69 10.32 -3.86
C LEU A 170 7.94 10.79 -2.61
N TRP A 171 8.52 11.72 -1.84
CA TRP A 171 7.85 12.31 -0.68
C TRP A 171 6.65 13.17 -1.07
N SER A 172 6.73 13.97 -2.12
CA SER A 172 5.58 14.71 -2.65
C SER A 172 4.47 13.76 -3.11
N ALA A 173 4.81 12.66 -3.80
CA ALA A 173 3.85 11.64 -4.19
C ALA A 173 3.20 10.95 -2.98
N ALA A 174 3.99 10.65 -1.93
CA ALA A 174 3.48 10.09 -0.68
C ALA A 174 2.47 11.05 -0.01
N LEU A 175 2.82 12.34 0.11
CA LEU A 175 1.94 13.35 0.68
C LEU A 175 0.66 13.52 -0.14
N LEU A 176 0.74 13.55 -1.47
CA LEU A 176 -0.44 13.61 -2.34
C LEU A 176 -1.35 12.39 -2.14
N ALA A 177 -0.77 11.19 -2.08
CA ALA A 177 -1.53 9.97 -1.80
C ALA A 177 -2.20 9.99 -0.41
N LEU A 178 -1.52 10.53 0.62
CA LEU A 178 -2.11 10.73 1.95
C LEU A 178 -3.25 11.76 1.94
N LEU A 179 -3.09 12.86 1.21
CA LEU A 179 -4.13 13.90 1.09
C LEU A 179 -5.38 13.40 0.36
N VAL A 180 -5.20 12.63 -0.71
CA VAL A 180 -6.31 12.02 -1.46
C VAL A 180 -7.09 11.05 -0.57
N THR A 181 -6.38 10.19 0.18
CA THR A 181 -7.02 9.25 1.10
C THR A 181 -7.62 9.93 2.34
N TRP A 182 -7.10 11.09 2.76
CA TRP A 182 -7.69 11.89 3.84
C TRP A 182 -9.12 12.33 3.51
N LYS A 183 -9.35 12.84 2.29
CA LYS A 183 -10.68 13.27 1.85
C LYS A 183 -11.68 12.11 1.81
N GLN A 184 -11.24 10.92 1.45
CA GLN A 184 -12.10 9.74 1.37
C GLN A 184 -12.55 9.24 2.76
N GLY A 185 -11.70 9.35 3.78
CA GLY A 185 -12.03 8.95 5.15
C GLY A 185 -12.95 9.92 5.90
N ALA A 186 -13.23 11.11 5.35
CA ALA A 186 -14.14 12.11 5.93
C ALA A 186 -15.59 11.98 5.44
N ALA A 187 -15.86 11.12 4.45
CA ALA A 187 -17.22 10.85 4.03
C ALA A 187 -17.93 10.03 5.13
N PRO A 188 -19.09 10.47 5.65
CA PRO A 188 -19.84 9.70 6.63
C PRO A 188 -20.18 8.34 6.02
N GLN A 189 -19.71 7.27 6.65
CA GLN A 189 -20.19 5.93 6.34
C GLN A 189 -21.70 5.97 6.57
N SER A 190 -22.47 5.81 5.50
CA SER A 190 -23.92 5.65 5.63
C SER A 190 -24.16 4.53 6.64
N PRO A 191 -25.06 4.74 7.62
CA PRO A 191 -25.32 3.72 8.63
C PRO A 191 -25.64 2.40 7.94
N PRO A 192 -25.20 1.25 8.49
CA PRO A 192 -25.51 -0.04 7.92
C PRO A 192 -27.01 -0.12 7.71
N GLY A 193 -27.42 -0.30 6.46
CA GLY A 193 -28.82 -0.54 6.13
C GLY A 193 -29.34 -1.70 6.98
N PRO A 194 -30.63 -1.71 7.32
CA PRO A 194 -31.21 -2.76 8.14
C PRO A 194 -30.83 -4.12 7.57
N PRO A 195 -30.51 -5.12 8.43
CA PRO A 195 -30.11 -6.44 7.97
C PRO A 195 -31.15 -6.94 6.98
N ALA A 196 -30.68 -7.34 5.79
CA ALA A 196 -31.54 -7.96 4.79
C ALA A 196 -32.23 -9.15 5.47
N VAL A 197 -33.54 -9.02 5.68
CA VAL A 197 -34.37 -10.09 6.20
C VAL A 197 -34.18 -11.24 5.23
N ARG A 198 -33.48 -12.29 5.68
CA ARG A 198 -33.50 -13.57 4.98
C ARG A 198 -34.95 -14.02 4.98
N GLU A 199 -35.61 -13.87 3.83
CA GLU A 199 -36.86 -14.58 3.58
C GLU A 199 -36.55 -16.07 3.77
N PHE A 200 -37.04 -16.62 4.87
CA PHE A 200 -37.00 -18.06 5.08
C PHE A 200 -37.88 -18.68 3.99
N PRO A 201 -37.38 -19.70 3.25
CA PRO A 201 -38.23 -20.43 2.33
C PRO A 201 -39.42 -20.97 3.13
N GLN A 202 -40.64 -20.62 2.71
CA GLN A 202 -41.84 -21.21 3.29
C GLN A 202 -41.75 -22.74 3.17
N PRO A 203 -42.05 -23.49 4.24
CA PRO A 203 -42.13 -24.93 4.15
C PRO A 203 -43.23 -25.30 3.15
N ALA A 204 -42.88 -26.12 2.16
CA ALA A 204 -43.84 -26.65 1.22
C ALA A 204 -44.79 -27.60 1.97
N ASP A 205 -46.07 -27.21 2.06
CA ASP A 205 -47.15 -28.07 2.52
C ASP A 205 -47.37 -29.21 1.51
N HIS A 206 -46.56 -30.26 1.61
CA HIS A 206 -46.85 -31.55 1.00
C HIS A 206 -47.59 -32.42 2.02
N LEU A 207 -48.92 -32.27 2.06
CA LEU A 207 -49.83 -33.27 2.62
C LEU A 207 -49.95 -34.44 1.61
N PRO A 208 -49.72 -35.69 2.02
CA PRO A 208 -50.08 -36.84 1.21
C PRO A 208 -51.60 -37.06 1.26
N GLU A 209 -52.25 -37.00 0.10
CA GLU A 209 -53.62 -37.51 -0.05
C GLU A 209 -53.60 -39.04 0.10
N HIS A 210 -54.39 -39.54 1.05
CA HIS A 210 -54.77 -40.94 1.16
C HIS A 210 -55.52 -41.39 -0.09
N GLN A 211 -55.02 -42.44 -0.74
CA GLN A 211 -55.83 -43.42 -1.49
C GLN A 211 -55.32 -44.83 -1.19
#